data_AF-A0A6G8PVW1-F1
#
_entry.id   AF-A0A6G8PVW1-F1
#
_cell.length_a   1.000
_cell.length_b   1.000
_cell.length_c   1.000
_cell.angle_alpha   90.00
_cell.angle_beta   90.00
_cell.angle_gamma   90.00
#
_symmetry.space_group_name_H-M   'P 1'
#
loop_
_entity.id
_entity.type
_entity.pdbx_description
1 polymer ?
#
loop_
_entity_poly.entity_id
_entity_poly.type
_entity_poly.pdbx_seq_one_letter_code
_entity_poly.pdbx_strand_id
1 'polypeptide(L)'
;MPGFSEDTENGRFKFTLTGDYLLIPYHDARGRVTTIEGRCVGEPPEGMGKYVSLRRAGNHLYLFPGHRPEDTLAVCEGAMGAIVAAECGLAVGAIMGCECFRASSSLETLDGDPGDPLLELKGTDFGGRTVPYIPDADDPPNPNVLKAAPKAARWIAEPQNGRAAVALLPVGADLDEWLLSLPAGTEERRARFAALLAEANPSEEHVELSPAPPQRGTNPKPLPQGRKGPVRR
;
A
#
# COMPACT_ATOMS: atom_id res chain seq x y z
N MET A 1 -2.70 -25.39 4.58
CA MET A 1 -3.53 -24.81 3.49
C MET A 1 -3.72 -23.33 3.80
N PRO A 2 -3.50 -22.41 2.84
CA PRO A 2 -3.73 -20.98 3.07
C PRO A 2 -5.14 -20.72 3.58
N GLY A 3 -5.27 -19.87 4.58
CA GLY A 3 -6.54 -19.55 5.22
C GLY A 3 -7.02 -20.56 6.26
N PHE A 4 -6.39 -21.74 6.37
CA PHE A 4 -6.80 -22.77 7.33
C PHE A 4 -5.69 -23.10 8.33
N SER A 5 -6.06 -23.24 9.59
CA SER A 5 -5.16 -23.69 10.64
C SER A 5 -5.87 -24.59 11.63
N GLU A 6 -5.16 -25.60 12.11
CA GLU A 6 -5.64 -26.44 13.20
C GLU A 6 -5.67 -25.64 14.51
N ASP A 7 -6.77 -25.77 15.24
CA ASP A 7 -6.94 -25.30 16.59
C ASP A 7 -6.25 -26.29 17.53
N THR A 8 -5.19 -25.83 18.19
CA THR A 8 -4.36 -26.67 19.06
C THR A 8 -5.10 -27.21 20.29
N GLU A 9 -6.24 -26.63 20.65
CA GLU A 9 -7.01 -27.07 21.83
C GLU A 9 -7.98 -28.21 21.52
N ASN A 10 -8.54 -28.26 20.30
CA ASN A 10 -9.59 -29.22 19.95
C ASN A 10 -9.35 -30.00 18.64
N GLY A 11 -8.22 -29.77 17.95
CA GLY A 11 -7.83 -30.44 16.71
C GLY A 11 -8.68 -30.08 15.50
N ARG A 12 -9.57 -29.07 15.58
CA ARG A 12 -10.43 -28.67 14.46
C ARG A 12 -9.74 -27.63 13.59
N PHE A 13 -9.99 -27.69 12.29
CA PHE A 13 -9.51 -26.65 11.38
C PHE A 13 -10.43 -25.42 11.44
N LYS A 14 -9.83 -24.25 11.71
CA LYS A 14 -10.46 -22.94 11.59
C LYS A 14 -10.11 -22.33 10.25
N PHE A 15 -11.09 -21.65 9.65
CA PHE A 15 -10.86 -20.77 8.50
C PHE A 15 -10.59 -19.35 9.01
N THR A 16 -9.77 -18.58 8.31
CA THR A 16 -9.33 -17.24 8.77
C THR A 16 -10.47 -16.24 8.76
N LEU A 17 -11.36 -16.29 7.76
CA LEU A 17 -12.48 -15.35 7.62
C LEU A 17 -13.73 -15.93 8.29
N THR A 18 -13.94 -15.62 9.56
CA THR A 18 -15.14 -16.00 10.34
C THR A 18 -15.95 -14.75 10.66
N GLY A 19 -16.94 -14.41 9.82
CA GLY A 19 -17.74 -13.19 9.93
C GLY A 19 -18.30 -12.75 8.58
N ASP A 20 -18.88 -11.55 8.54
CA ASP A 20 -19.44 -10.95 7.33
C ASP A 20 -18.38 -10.12 6.61
N TYR A 21 -17.90 -10.65 5.47
CA TYR A 21 -16.85 -10.03 4.67
C TYR A 21 -17.30 -9.89 3.22
N LEU A 22 -16.96 -8.76 2.60
CA LEU A 22 -16.81 -8.70 1.15
C LEU A 22 -15.53 -9.46 0.79
N LEU A 23 -15.65 -10.49 -0.06
CA LEU A 23 -14.50 -11.27 -0.50
C LEU A 23 -13.89 -10.67 -1.76
N ILE A 24 -12.59 -10.41 -1.71
CA ILE A 24 -11.81 -9.83 -2.80
C ILE A 24 -10.82 -10.90 -3.28
N PRO A 25 -11.11 -11.62 -4.38
CA PRO A 25 -10.20 -12.61 -4.92
C PRO A 25 -9.03 -11.94 -5.66
N TYR A 26 -7.82 -12.41 -5.38
CA TYR A 26 -6.59 -12.04 -6.09
C TYR A 26 -6.29 -13.10 -7.13
N HIS A 27 -5.76 -12.69 -8.28
CA HIS A 27 -5.57 -13.57 -9.43
C HIS A 27 -4.13 -13.54 -9.93
N ASP A 28 -3.65 -14.69 -10.38
CA ASP A 28 -2.42 -14.74 -11.17
C ASP A 28 -2.62 -14.21 -12.59
N ALA A 29 -1.53 -14.09 -13.36
CA ALA A 29 -1.55 -13.69 -14.76
C ALA A 29 -2.38 -14.61 -15.69
N ARG A 30 -2.84 -15.77 -15.21
CA ARG A 30 -3.73 -16.70 -15.93
C ARG A 30 -5.19 -16.59 -15.47
N GLY A 31 -5.51 -15.65 -14.59
CA GLY A 31 -6.86 -15.44 -14.05
C GLY A 31 -7.27 -16.49 -13.02
N ARG A 32 -6.34 -17.25 -12.44
CA ARG A 32 -6.66 -18.21 -11.37
C ARG A 32 -6.57 -17.53 -10.02
N VAL A 33 -7.51 -17.82 -9.14
CA VAL A 33 -7.50 -17.29 -7.77
C VAL A 33 -6.29 -17.83 -7.02
N THR A 34 -5.41 -16.93 -6.55
CA THR A 34 -4.20 -17.25 -5.76
C THR A 34 -4.44 -17.07 -4.27
N THR A 35 -5.20 -16.04 -3.90
CA THR A 35 -5.62 -15.78 -2.52
C THR A 35 -6.93 -15.01 -2.48
N ILE A 36 -7.45 -14.78 -1.27
CA ILE A 36 -8.64 -13.98 -1.00
C ILE A 36 -8.31 -13.02 0.15
N GLU A 37 -8.77 -11.78 0.05
CA GLU A 37 -8.82 -10.86 1.17
C GLU A 37 -10.28 -10.60 1.56
N GLY A 38 -10.57 -10.56 2.85
CA GLY A 38 -11.87 -10.16 3.36
C GLY A 38 -11.85 -8.70 3.77
N ARG A 39 -12.77 -7.88 3.26
CA ARG A 39 -13.09 -6.56 3.83
C ARG A 39 -14.28 -6.69 4.76
N CYS A 40 -14.14 -6.33 6.03
CA CYS A 40 -15.22 -6.38 7.01
C CYS A 40 -16.43 -5.55 6.53
N VAL A 41 -17.64 -6.09 6.67
CA VAL A 41 -18.88 -5.33 6.45
C VAL A 41 -19.27 -4.62 7.75
N GLY A 42 -19.27 -3.29 7.73
CA GLY A 42 -19.53 -2.47 8.92
C GLY A 42 -18.26 -2.22 9.75
N GLU A 43 -18.43 -2.10 11.06
CA GLU A 43 -17.31 -1.88 11.99
C GLU A 43 -16.49 -3.17 12.16
N PRO A 44 -15.15 -3.13 12.00
CA PRO A 44 -14.32 -4.30 12.20
C PRO A 44 -14.37 -4.76 13.67
N PRO A 45 -14.30 -6.08 13.95
CA PRO A 45 -14.17 -6.58 15.31
C PRO A 45 -12.96 -5.97 16.02
N GLU A 46 -13.07 -5.80 17.35
CA GLU A 46 -11.99 -5.24 18.16
C GLU A 46 -10.67 -6.02 17.96
N GLY A 47 -9.59 -5.29 17.67
CA GLY A 47 -8.28 -5.88 17.40
C GLY A 47 -8.07 -6.44 15.99
N MET A 48 -9.06 -6.34 15.10
CA MET A 48 -8.93 -6.67 13.68
C MET A 48 -8.90 -5.41 12.81
N GLY A 49 -8.14 -5.48 11.71
CA GLY A 49 -8.14 -4.44 10.69
C GLY A 49 -9.41 -4.46 9.84
N LYS A 50 -9.62 -3.38 9.07
CA LYS A 50 -10.69 -3.29 8.05
C LYS A 50 -10.57 -4.38 6.97
N TYR A 51 -9.34 -4.80 6.68
CA TYR A 51 -9.00 -5.88 5.76
C TYR A 51 -8.33 -7.02 6.53
N VAL A 52 -8.71 -8.26 6.16
CA VAL A 52 -8.19 -9.49 6.75
C VAL A 52 -7.74 -10.41 5.61
N SER A 53 -6.44 -10.65 5.53
CA SER A 53 -5.87 -11.56 4.55
C SER A 53 -5.90 -13.00 5.07
N LEU A 54 -6.00 -13.98 4.17
CA LEU A 54 -5.91 -15.38 4.58
C LEU A 54 -4.57 -15.68 5.28
N ARG A 55 -4.63 -16.48 6.35
CA ARG A 55 -3.42 -16.94 7.03
C ARG A 55 -2.48 -17.61 6.01
N ARG A 56 -1.21 -17.20 5.97
CA ARG A 56 -0.18 -17.67 5.01
C ARG A 56 -0.40 -17.30 3.54
N ALA A 57 -1.28 -16.34 3.22
CA ALA A 57 -1.42 -15.82 1.85
C ALA A 57 -0.07 -15.29 1.32
N GLY A 58 0.64 -14.50 2.12
CA GLY A 58 1.78 -13.73 1.64
C GLY A 58 1.35 -12.40 1.04
N ASN A 59 2.30 -11.65 0.50
CA ASN A 59 2.05 -10.37 -0.17
C ASN A 59 1.59 -10.61 -1.61
N HIS A 60 0.61 -9.86 -2.06
CA HIS A 60 0.05 -9.96 -3.41
C HIS A 60 -0.19 -8.59 -4.03
N LEU A 61 -0.15 -8.54 -5.37
CA LEU A 61 -0.70 -7.44 -6.14
C LEU A 61 -2.14 -7.79 -6.55
N TYR A 62 -3.11 -6.99 -6.13
CA TYR A 62 -4.43 -7.04 -6.72
C TYR A 62 -4.39 -6.37 -8.10
N LEU A 63 -4.95 -7.03 -9.10
CA LEU A 63 -5.26 -6.44 -10.39
C LEU A 63 -6.69 -6.84 -10.76
N PHE A 64 -7.50 -5.87 -11.21
CA PHE A 64 -8.89 -6.13 -11.53
C PHE A 64 -8.99 -7.19 -12.65
N PRO A 65 -9.91 -8.19 -12.55
CA PRO A 65 -10.01 -9.25 -13.54
C PRO A 65 -10.16 -8.73 -14.97
N GLY A 66 -9.34 -9.26 -15.88
CA GLY A 66 -9.31 -8.86 -17.29
C GLY A 66 -8.25 -7.80 -17.62
N HIS A 67 -7.65 -7.14 -16.63
CA HIS A 67 -6.42 -6.39 -16.84
C HIS A 67 -5.21 -7.30 -16.82
N ARG A 68 -4.20 -6.93 -17.61
CA ARG A 68 -2.91 -7.61 -17.64
C ARG A 68 -1.89 -6.81 -16.84
N PRO A 69 -0.94 -7.46 -16.14
CA PRO A 69 0.13 -6.75 -15.45
C PRO A 69 0.86 -5.77 -16.38
N GLU A 70 1.14 -6.17 -17.62
CA GLU A 70 1.81 -5.33 -18.63
C GLU A 70 1.07 -4.04 -18.98
N ASP A 71 -0.25 -3.96 -18.75
CA ASP A 71 -1.08 -2.79 -19.07
C ASP A 71 -1.25 -1.84 -17.87
N THR A 72 -0.62 -2.15 -16.73
CA THR A 72 -0.71 -1.35 -15.51
C THR A 72 -0.27 0.09 -15.76
N LEU A 73 -1.13 1.03 -15.35
CA LEU A 73 -0.94 2.48 -15.45
C LEU A 73 -0.30 3.05 -14.18
N ALA A 74 -0.68 2.53 -13.02
CA ALA A 74 -0.16 2.91 -11.70
C ALA A 74 -0.43 1.77 -10.70
N VAL A 75 0.18 1.86 -9.53
CA VAL A 75 -0.12 0.99 -8.38
C VAL A 75 -0.52 1.82 -7.18
N CYS A 76 -1.59 1.46 -6.47
CA CYS A 76 -2.04 2.12 -5.24
C CYS A 76 -1.97 1.20 -4.03
N GLU A 77 -2.37 1.70 -2.86
CA GLU A 77 -2.67 0.88 -1.68
C GLU A 77 -4.14 0.47 -1.67
N GLY A 78 -4.42 -0.76 -1.25
CA GLY A 78 -5.77 -1.28 -1.05
C GLY A 78 -6.53 -1.60 -2.35
N ALA A 79 -7.17 -2.78 -2.39
CA ALA A 79 -7.85 -3.26 -3.60
C ALA A 79 -9.02 -2.38 -4.06
N MET A 80 -9.62 -1.58 -3.17
CA MET A 80 -10.80 -0.76 -3.50
C MET A 80 -10.49 0.37 -4.46
N GLY A 81 -9.33 1.03 -4.31
CA GLY A 81 -8.86 2.03 -5.25
C GLY A 81 -8.72 1.46 -6.66
N ALA A 82 -8.14 0.26 -6.78
CA ALA A 82 -8.01 -0.47 -8.04
C ALA A 82 -9.37 -0.90 -8.62
N ILE A 83 -10.33 -1.34 -7.78
CA ILE A 83 -11.69 -1.68 -8.23
C ILE A 83 -12.40 -0.46 -8.82
N VAL A 84 -12.39 0.68 -8.12
CA VAL A 84 -13.02 1.93 -8.60
C VAL A 84 -12.31 2.47 -9.84
N ALA A 85 -10.99 2.37 -9.91
CA ALA A 85 -10.22 2.71 -11.10
C ALA A 85 -10.63 1.85 -12.31
N ALA A 86 -10.84 0.55 -12.12
CA ALA A 86 -11.29 -0.36 -13.16
C ALA A 86 -12.71 -0.03 -13.68
N GLU A 87 -13.62 0.45 -12.83
CA GLU A 87 -14.92 0.98 -13.28
C GLU A 87 -14.77 2.21 -14.20
N CYS A 88 -13.68 2.96 -14.03
CA CYS A 88 -13.29 4.05 -14.92
C CYS A 88 -12.48 3.56 -16.14
N GLY A 89 -12.28 2.24 -16.30
CA GLY A 89 -11.45 1.62 -17.32
C GLY A 89 -9.98 1.97 -17.23
N LEU A 90 -9.47 2.17 -16.01
CA LEU A 90 -8.06 2.41 -15.70
C LEU A 90 -7.46 1.13 -15.11
N ALA A 91 -6.38 0.63 -15.71
CA ALA A 91 -5.66 -0.53 -15.21
C ALA A 91 -4.74 -0.14 -14.05
N VAL A 92 -5.26 -0.16 -12.83
CA VAL A 92 -4.50 0.14 -11.60
C VAL A 92 -4.32 -1.14 -10.79
N GLY A 93 -3.08 -1.43 -10.42
CA GLY A 93 -2.77 -2.50 -9.46
C GLY A 93 -2.88 -1.98 -8.03
N ALA A 94 -3.06 -2.85 -7.05
CA ALA A 94 -3.01 -2.46 -5.64
C ALA A 94 -2.18 -3.42 -4.81
N ILE A 95 -1.28 -2.88 -3.99
CA ILE A 95 -0.60 -3.63 -2.94
C ILE A 95 -1.40 -3.54 -1.64
N MET A 96 -1.19 -4.51 -0.75
CA MET A 96 -1.92 -4.61 0.51
C MET A 96 -1.53 -3.53 1.54
N GLY A 97 -0.42 -2.83 1.30
CA GLY A 97 0.07 -1.71 2.10
C GLY A 97 1.48 -1.31 1.66
N CYS A 98 1.95 -0.12 2.05
CA CYS A 98 3.20 0.48 1.60
C CYS A 98 4.49 -0.33 1.83
N GLU A 99 4.46 -1.39 2.64
CA GLU A 99 5.60 -2.30 2.85
C GLU A 99 5.45 -3.66 2.14
N CYS A 100 4.28 -3.94 1.54
CA CYS A 100 3.91 -5.23 0.95
C CYS A 100 4.14 -5.27 -0.57
N PHE A 101 5.28 -4.77 -1.05
CA PHE A 101 5.60 -4.61 -2.48
C PHE A 101 6.49 -5.72 -3.08
N ARG A 102 6.74 -6.79 -2.33
CA ARG A 102 7.57 -7.95 -2.74
C ARG A 102 7.21 -9.17 -1.90
N ALA A 103 7.67 -10.36 -2.31
CA ALA A 103 7.51 -11.59 -1.55
C ALA A 103 8.02 -11.42 -0.10
N SER A 104 7.25 -11.93 0.85
CA SER A 104 7.54 -11.78 2.27
C SER A 104 8.83 -12.50 2.67
N SER A 105 9.42 -12.10 3.80
CA SER A 105 10.59 -12.79 4.35
C SER A 105 10.24 -14.11 5.04
N SER A 106 8.95 -14.45 5.18
CA SER A 106 8.49 -15.66 5.84
C SER A 106 8.55 -16.84 4.89
N LEU A 107 9.21 -17.93 5.29
CA LEU A 107 9.19 -19.18 4.53
C LEU A 107 7.84 -19.92 4.63
N GLU A 108 6.91 -19.43 5.47
CA GLU A 108 5.58 -20.01 5.62
C GLU A 108 4.54 -19.41 4.65
N THR A 109 4.85 -18.31 3.96
CA THR A 109 3.96 -17.68 2.99
C THR A 109 4.14 -18.26 1.60
N LEU A 110 3.10 -18.17 0.76
CA LEU A 110 3.09 -18.73 -0.60
C LEU A 110 3.23 -17.64 -1.66
N ASP A 111 4.14 -16.70 -1.47
CA ASP A 111 4.31 -15.51 -2.30
C ASP A 111 5.66 -15.43 -3.04
N GLY A 112 6.55 -16.41 -2.87
CA GLY A 112 7.82 -16.50 -3.59
C GLY A 112 9.03 -16.66 -2.67
N ASP A 113 10.24 -16.60 -3.25
CA ASP A 113 11.47 -16.54 -2.43
C ASP A 113 11.62 -15.15 -1.81
N PRO A 114 12.16 -15.02 -0.58
CA PRO A 114 12.29 -13.72 0.08
C PRO A 114 12.97 -12.65 -0.79
N GLY A 115 12.24 -11.58 -1.07
CA GLY A 115 12.72 -10.47 -1.90
C GLY A 115 12.44 -10.59 -3.40
N ASP A 116 11.85 -11.69 -3.87
CA ASP A 116 11.31 -11.78 -5.22
C ASP A 116 10.23 -10.71 -5.46
N PRO A 117 10.02 -10.26 -6.71
CA PRO A 117 8.83 -9.52 -7.07
C PRO A 117 7.55 -10.23 -6.64
N LEU A 118 6.47 -9.46 -6.47
CA LEU A 118 5.14 -10.03 -6.25
C LEU A 118 4.81 -11.04 -7.35
N LEU A 119 4.17 -12.14 -6.97
CA LEU A 119 3.90 -13.28 -7.86
C LEU A 119 3.21 -12.85 -9.16
N GLU A 120 2.30 -11.87 -9.06
CA GLU A 120 1.52 -11.34 -10.19
C GLU A 120 2.34 -10.48 -11.15
N LEU A 121 3.52 -9.99 -10.73
CA LEU A 121 4.47 -9.22 -11.54
C LEU A 121 5.59 -10.09 -12.13
N LYS A 122 5.62 -11.39 -11.83
CA LYS A 122 6.69 -12.28 -12.27
C LYS A 122 6.62 -12.51 -13.79
N GLY A 123 7.65 -12.03 -14.49
CA GLY A 123 7.74 -12.12 -15.95
C GLY A 123 7.03 -10.99 -16.71
N THR A 124 6.48 -10.01 -15.99
CA THR A 124 5.93 -8.78 -16.58
C THR A 124 7.04 -7.89 -17.13
N ASP A 125 6.76 -7.22 -18.24
CA ASP A 125 7.62 -6.20 -18.84
C ASP A 125 6.80 -4.92 -19.07
N PHE A 126 7.17 -3.83 -18.40
CA PHE A 126 6.54 -2.52 -18.58
C PHE A 126 7.07 -1.75 -19.79
N GLY A 127 8.08 -2.27 -20.50
CA GLY A 127 8.57 -1.68 -21.75
C GLY A 127 9.21 -0.31 -21.59
N GLY A 128 9.84 -0.04 -20.44
CA GLY A 128 10.45 1.24 -20.10
C GLY A 128 9.45 2.35 -19.74
N ARG A 129 8.14 2.05 -19.67
CA ARG A 129 7.10 3.00 -19.25
C ARG A 129 7.28 3.38 -17.78
N THR A 130 6.86 4.60 -17.43
CA THR A 130 6.72 5.00 -16.03
C THR A 130 5.49 4.34 -15.44
N VAL A 131 5.66 3.65 -14.31
CA VAL A 131 4.56 3.06 -13.52
C VAL A 131 4.62 3.68 -12.12
N PRO A 132 3.88 4.77 -11.89
CA PRO A 132 3.90 5.45 -10.61
C PRO A 132 3.20 4.65 -9.50
N TYR A 133 3.70 4.81 -8.29
CA TYR A 133 3.05 4.38 -7.06
C TYR A 133 2.26 5.54 -6.44
N ILE A 134 1.03 5.27 -6.01
CA ILE A 134 0.12 6.20 -5.36
C ILE A 134 -0.03 5.75 -3.89
N PRO A 135 0.73 6.34 -2.95
CA PRO A 135 0.63 5.97 -1.54
C PRO A 135 -0.69 6.44 -0.92
N ASP A 136 -1.17 5.71 0.08
CA ASP A 136 -2.19 6.21 1.00
C ASP A 136 -1.50 7.11 2.02
N ALA A 137 -1.62 8.42 1.83
CA ALA A 137 -0.90 9.39 2.64
C ALA A 137 -1.55 9.60 4.02
N ASP A 138 -2.76 9.13 4.33
CA ASP A 138 -3.58 9.52 5.49
C ASP A 138 -3.89 11.05 5.60
N ASP A 139 -4.89 11.43 6.41
CA ASP A 139 -5.10 12.80 6.92
C ASP A 139 -5.09 12.83 8.46
N PRO A 140 -4.08 13.45 9.10
CA PRO A 140 -2.95 14.16 8.52
C PRO A 140 -1.92 13.23 7.86
N PRO A 141 -1.07 13.73 6.94
CA PRO A 141 -0.13 12.91 6.20
C PRO A 141 0.81 12.09 7.10
N ASN A 142 0.85 10.78 6.89
CA ASN A 142 1.68 9.84 7.61
C ASN A 142 3.13 9.87 7.09
N PRO A 143 4.11 10.39 7.86
CA PRO A 143 5.47 10.56 7.38
C PRO A 143 6.17 9.24 7.07
N ASN A 144 5.71 8.12 7.65
CA ASN A 144 6.30 6.80 7.40
C ASN A 144 5.92 6.30 6.01
N VAL A 145 4.66 6.47 5.61
CA VAL A 145 4.18 6.10 4.27
C VAL A 145 4.91 6.93 3.21
N LEU A 146 5.00 8.26 3.41
CA LEU A 146 5.70 9.13 2.47
C LEU A 146 7.19 8.80 2.32
N LYS A 147 7.85 8.35 3.40
CA LYS A 147 9.24 7.87 3.34
C LYS A 147 9.38 6.49 2.67
N ALA A 148 8.37 5.63 2.79
CA ALA A 148 8.36 4.30 2.20
C ALA A 148 7.98 4.32 0.70
N ALA A 149 7.20 5.31 0.26
CA ALA A 149 6.64 5.37 -1.09
C ALA A 149 7.68 5.29 -2.23
N PRO A 150 8.84 6.01 -2.19
CA PRO A 150 9.86 5.87 -3.23
C PRO A 150 10.42 4.46 -3.31
N LYS A 151 10.59 3.78 -2.15
CA LYS A 151 11.07 2.41 -2.10
C LYS A 151 10.05 1.45 -2.73
N ALA A 152 8.76 1.59 -2.38
CA ALA A 152 7.69 0.79 -2.98
C ALA A 152 7.65 0.97 -4.51
N ALA A 153 7.66 2.23 -4.99
CA ALA A 153 7.67 2.55 -6.42
C ALA A 153 8.79 1.84 -7.18
N ARG A 154 10.01 1.85 -6.63
CA ARG A 154 11.18 1.21 -7.25
C ARG A 154 11.05 -0.30 -7.33
N TRP A 155 10.62 -0.94 -6.24
CA TRP A 155 10.45 -2.40 -6.20
C TRP A 155 9.33 -2.90 -7.10
N ILE A 156 8.30 -2.08 -7.32
CA ILE A 156 7.17 -2.41 -8.20
C ILE A 156 7.53 -2.25 -9.68
N ALA A 157 8.34 -1.24 -10.04
CA ALA A 157 8.56 -0.88 -11.44
C ALA A 157 9.90 -1.37 -12.00
N GLU A 158 11.01 -1.15 -11.29
CA GLU A 158 12.36 -1.37 -11.84
C GLU A 158 12.65 -2.83 -12.21
N PRO A 159 12.29 -3.85 -11.39
CA PRO A 159 12.54 -5.24 -11.74
C PRO A 159 11.75 -5.72 -12.99
N GLN A 160 10.69 -5.01 -13.35
CA GLN A 160 9.80 -5.27 -14.49
C GLN A 160 10.13 -4.37 -15.68
N ASN A 161 11.36 -3.83 -15.77
CA ASN A 161 11.78 -2.92 -16.83
C ASN A 161 10.87 -1.66 -16.95
N GLY A 162 10.36 -1.17 -15.82
CA GLY A 162 9.63 0.10 -15.71
C GLY A 162 10.48 1.21 -15.10
N ARG A 163 9.98 2.45 -15.19
CA ARG A 163 10.52 3.62 -14.47
C ARG A 163 9.66 3.91 -13.26
N ALA A 164 10.29 4.06 -12.10
CA ALA A 164 9.61 4.35 -10.86
C ALA A 164 9.32 5.85 -10.71
N ALA A 165 8.12 6.14 -10.20
CA ALA A 165 7.69 7.49 -9.83
C ALA A 165 6.69 7.41 -8.66
N VAL A 166 6.47 8.53 -7.98
CA VAL A 166 5.46 8.66 -6.93
C VAL A 166 4.46 9.74 -7.34
N ALA A 167 3.18 9.40 -7.35
CA ALA A 167 2.08 10.32 -7.60
C ALA A 167 1.29 10.51 -6.30
N LEU A 168 1.14 11.75 -5.84
CA LEU A 168 0.44 12.07 -4.61
C LEU A 168 -0.98 12.54 -4.92
N LEU A 169 -1.97 11.93 -4.27
CA LEU A 169 -3.34 12.40 -4.31
C LEU A 169 -3.47 13.76 -3.60
N PRO A 170 -4.57 14.51 -3.85
CA PRO A 170 -4.94 15.63 -2.99
C PRO A 170 -4.98 15.19 -1.52
N VAL A 171 -4.62 16.11 -0.63
CA VAL A 171 -4.48 15.83 0.82
C VAL A 171 -5.73 15.12 1.36
N GLY A 172 -5.50 13.99 2.02
CA GLY A 172 -6.52 13.26 2.77
C GLY A 172 -7.50 12.43 1.94
N ALA A 173 -7.18 12.11 0.70
CA ALA A 173 -8.02 11.27 -0.13
C ALA A 173 -7.33 9.93 -0.47
N ASP A 174 -8.08 8.84 -0.30
CA ASP A 174 -7.78 7.54 -0.91
C ASP A 174 -8.08 7.58 -2.41
N LEU A 175 -7.53 6.64 -3.19
CA LEU A 175 -7.75 6.62 -4.64
C LEU A 175 -9.23 6.45 -5.01
N ASP A 176 -9.96 5.56 -4.32
CA ASP A 176 -11.39 5.36 -4.55
C ASP A 176 -12.20 6.59 -4.16
N GLU A 177 -11.94 7.19 -3.00
CA GLU A 177 -12.63 8.41 -2.55
C GLU A 177 -12.39 9.58 -3.53
N TRP A 178 -11.14 9.78 -3.96
CA TRP A 178 -10.81 10.82 -4.92
C TRP A 178 -11.52 10.59 -6.26
N LEU A 179 -11.44 9.39 -6.85
CA LEU A 179 -12.10 9.09 -8.12
C LEU A 179 -13.64 9.24 -8.03
N LEU A 180 -14.24 8.86 -6.91
CA LEU A 180 -15.68 8.97 -6.69
C LEU A 180 -16.12 10.42 -6.44
N SER A 181 -15.25 11.28 -5.89
CA SER A 181 -15.52 12.72 -5.71
C SER A 181 -15.61 13.49 -7.03
N LEU A 182 -14.99 12.98 -8.10
CA LEU A 182 -15.01 13.61 -9.42
C LEU A 182 -16.39 13.43 -10.09
N PRO A 183 -16.78 14.36 -10.99
CA PRO A 183 -18.03 14.28 -11.73
C PRO A 183 -18.25 12.90 -12.36
N ALA A 184 -19.50 12.45 -12.34
CA ALA A 184 -19.90 11.16 -12.92
C ALA A 184 -19.70 11.21 -14.44
N GLY A 185 -18.55 10.71 -14.89
CA GLY A 185 -18.17 10.64 -16.29
C GLY A 185 -16.81 9.94 -16.43
N THR A 186 -16.80 8.80 -17.11
CA THR A 186 -15.60 7.98 -17.29
C THR A 186 -14.46 8.78 -17.93
N GLU A 187 -14.76 9.61 -18.93
CA GLU A 187 -13.74 10.40 -19.63
C GLU A 187 -13.12 11.50 -18.76
N GLU A 188 -13.92 12.20 -17.95
CA GLU A 188 -13.38 13.22 -17.02
C GLU A 188 -12.49 12.56 -15.96
N ARG A 189 -12.94 11.44 -15.38
CA ARG A 189 -12.14 10.68 -14.40
C ARG A 189 -10.82 10.19 -14.99
N ARG A 190 -10.84 9.67 -16.22
CA ARG A 190 -9.63 9.29 -16.96
C ARG A 190 -8.69 10.47 -17.20
N ALA A 191 -9.23 11.62 -17.62
CA ALA A 191 -8.44 12.82 -17.87
C ALA A 191 -7.77 13.34 -16.60
N ARG A 192 -8.50 13.36 -15.47
CA ARG A 192 -7.96 13.75 -14.16
C ARG A 192 -6.92 12.77 -13.64
N PHE A 193 -7.15 11.47 -13.81
CA PHE A 193 -6.17 10.44 -13.47
C PHE A 193 -4.90 10.58 -14.32
N ALA A 194 -5.02 10.83 -15.62
CA ALA A 194 -3.87 11.06 -16.49
C ALA A 194 -3.07 12.31 -16.08
N ALA A 195 -3.75 13.38 -15.67
CA ALA A 195 -3.10 14.58 -15.14
C ALA A 195 -2.33 14.28 -13.83
N LEU A 196 -2.92 13.53 -12.91
CA LEU A 196 -2.24 13.05 -11.69
C LEU A 196 -0.96 12.28 -12.03
N LEU A 197 -1.01 11.36 -13.01
CA LEU A 197 0.17 10.58 -13.40
C LEU A 197 1.24 11.44 -14.09
N ALA A 198 0.84 12.49 -14.82
CA ALA A 198 1.78 13.40 -15.47
C ALA A 198 2.55 14.27 -14.46
N GLU A 199 1.98 14.50 -13.28
CA GLU A 199 2.60 15.22 -12.16
C GLU A 199 3.43 14.29 -11.25
N ALA A 200 3.54 13.00 -11.57
CA ALA A 200 4.30 12.04 -10.78
C ALA A 200 5.79 12.41 -10.75
N ASN A 201 6.34 12.48 -9.55
CA ASN A 201 7.76 12.80 -9.36
C ASN A 201 8.61 11.54 -9.54
N PRO A 202 9.76 11.60 -10.24
CA PRO A 202 10.72 10.51 -10.26
C PRO A 202 11.09 10.09 -8.83
N SER A 203 11.31 8.80 -8.60
CA SER A 203 11.63 8.29 -7.26
C SER A 203 13.03 8.67 -6.73
N GLU A 204 13.78 9.53 -7.44
CA GLU A 204 15.07 10.08 -6.99
C GLU A 204 14.95 11.56 -6.59
N GLU A 205 14.87 11.81 -5.29
CA GLU A 205 15.77 12.69 -4.54
C GLU A 205 15.54 12.43 -3.05
N HIS A 206 16.61 12.20 -2.30
CA HIS A 206 16.58 12.24 -0.86
C HIS A 206 16.02 13.60 -0.42
N VAL A 207 14.75 13.66 -0.03
CA VAL A 207 14.26 14.77 0.79
C VAL A 207 14.91 14.58 2.16
N GLU A 208 16.15 15.05 2.30
CA GLU A 208 16.59 15.59 3.58
C GLU A 208 15.58 16.66 3.93
N LEU A 209 14.64 16.31 4.82
CA LEU A 209 13.84 17.28 5.53
C LEU A 209 14.84 18.19 6.26
N SER A 210 15.22 19.28 5.60
CA SER A 210 15.98 20.35 6.22
C SER A 210 15.22 20.75 7.48
N PRO A 211 15.81 20.63 8.69
CA PRO A 211 15.16 21.12 9.88
C PRO A 211 14.89 22.60 9.67
N ALA A 212 13.63 22.99 9.84
CA ALA A 212 13.22 24.39 9.76
C ALA A 212 14.17 25.27 10.59
N PRO A 213 14.57 26.45 10.09
CA PRO A 213 15.47 27.32 10.85
C PRO A 213 14.83 27.62 12.21
N PRO A 214 15.61 27.60 13.31
CA PRO A 214 15.06 27.77 14.64
C PRO A 214 14.36 29.12 14.72
N GLN A 215 13.04 29.09 14.98
CA GLN A 215 12.28 30.28 15.27
C GLN A 215 12.90 30.94 16.51
N ARG A 216 13.39 32.17 16.33
CA ARG A 216 13.74 33.07 17.43
C ARG A 216 12.47 33.32 18.25
N GLY A 217 12.40 32.76 19.44
CA GLY A 217 11.30 32.96 20.36
C GLY A 217 11.75 32.80 21.81
N THR A 218 12.19 33.92 22.38
CA THR A 218 12.08 34.31 23.80
C THR A 218 12.58 33.34 24.89
N ASN A 219 13.72 33.72 25.49
CA ASN A 219 14.25 33.23 26.77
C ASN A 219 13.18 32.97 27.85
N PRO A 220 13.21 31.81 28.50
CA PRO A 220 12.82 31.68 29.90
C PRO A 220 14.00 31.91 30.83
N LYS A 221 13.78 32.69 31.90
CA LYS A 221 14.74 33.07 32.95
C LYS A 221 15.50 31.86 33.55
N PRO A 222 16.77 32.04 33.97
CA PRO A 222 17.50 31.00 34.69
C PRO A 222 16.95 30.83 36.12
N LEU A 223 16.73 29.58 36.51
CA LEU A 223 16.47 29.17 37.90
C LEU A 223 17.77 29.31 38.74
N PRO A 224 17.68 29.80 39.99
CA PRO A 224 18.85 29.99 40.84
C PRO A 224 19.42 28.65 41.34
N GLN A 225 20.75 28.53 41.25
CA GLN A 225 21.53 27.39 41.74
C GLN A 225 21.41 27.24 43.27
N GLY A 226 20.77 26.14 43.68
CA GLY A 226 20.72 25.66 45.06
C GLY A 226 21.90 24.73 45.37
N ARG A 227 22.46 24.90 46.57
CA ARG A 227 23.76 24.43 47.03
C ARG A 227 23.91 22.91 47.22
N LYS A 228 25.17 22.50 47.08
CA LYS A 228 25.80 21.24 47.53
C LYS A 228 25.33 20.78 48.92
N GLY A 229 25.00 19.50 49.04
CA GLY A 229 24.98 18.73 50.29
C GLY A 229 25.61 17.36 50.05
N PRO A 230 26.40 16.79 50.98
CA PRO A 230 27.34 15.73 50.69
C PRO A 230 26.71 14.32 50.75
N VAL A 231 27.32 13.44 49.95
CA VAL A 231 27.19 11.98 49.99
C VAL A 231 27.61 11.45 51.36
N ARG A 232 26.80 10.57 51.96
CA ARG A 232 27.27 9.48 52.82
C ARG A 232 26.42 8.22 52.61
N ARG A 233 27.17 7.15 52.30
CA ARG A 233 26.94 5.69 52.22
C ARG A 233 25.53 5.16 52.49
#